data_AF-W9JMF0-F1
#
_entry.id   AF-W9JMF0-F1
#
_cell.length_a   1.000
_cell.length_b   1.000
_cell.length_c   1.000
_cell.angle_alpha   90.00
_cell.angle_beta   90.00
_cell.angle_gamma   90.00
#
_symmetry.space_group_name_H-M   'P 1'
#
loop_
_entity.id
_entity.type
_entity.pdbx_description
1 polymer ?
#
loop_
_entity_poly.entity_id
_entity_poly.type
_entity_poly.pdbx_seq_one_letter_code
_entity_poly.pdbx_strand_id
1 'polypeptide(L)'
;MKRRRTNREPFDVRTFLASAIQARLSLYVQERLRKEPQEIRLKADRPLLDYALRPDSGAPQETSGLEQGPVAPILRVLLDLGAKPNLRGSGYKKDTPWELFLEFCYENRVRGKDFAFMENIGAAMEIMIAHGARVDGTFKLSERLACEFAEVIEHLSIPPHSVDRIRDIIQKRDGIRWFLWNIISLVQRWIEVMRAFLQ
;
A
#
# COMPACT_ATOMS: atom_id res chain seq x y z
N MET A 1 36.30 -21.93 -26.07
CA MET A 1 35.81 -21.48 -24.74
C MET A 1 34.46 -20.80 -24.90
N LYS A 2 33.38 -21.42 -24.38
CA LYS A 2 32.01 -20.86 -24.40
C LYS A 2 31.88 -19.77 -23.34
N ARG A 3 31.59 -18.52 -23.73
CA ARG A 3 31.28 -17.43 -22.80
C ARG A 3 29.95 -17.74 -22.11
N ARG A 4 29.99 -17.98 -20.79
CA ARG A 4 28.80 -18.07 -19.94
C ARG A 4 28.04 -16.74 -20.02
N ARG A 5 26.83 -16.76 -20.57
CA ARG A 5 25.84 -15.69 -20.38
C ARG A 5 25.49 -15.71 -18.89
N THR A 6 25.97 -14.71 -18.15
CA THR A 6 25.47 -14.45 -16.81
C THR A 6 24.08 -13.87 -16.97
N ASN A 7 23.07 -14.60 -16.48
CA ASN A 7 21.71 -14.10 -16.29
C ASN A 7 21.81 -12.92 -15.32
N ARG A 8 21.93 -11.70 -15.85
CA ARG A 8 21.69 -10.48 -15.08
C ARG A 8 20.17 -10.35 -14.94
N GLU A 9 19.70 -10.34 -13.70
CA GLU A 9 18.31 -10.03 -13.39
C GLU A 9 17.86 -8.74 -14.08
N PRO A 10 16.59 -8.61 -14.50
CA PRO A 10 16.12 -7.42 -15.18
C PRO A 10 16.24 -6.24 -14.20
N PHE A 11 17.21 -5.36 -14.46
CA PHE A 11 17.35 -4.10 -13.73
C PHE A 11 16.05 -3.31 -13.91
N ASP A 12 15.28 -3.20 -12.83
CA ASP A 12 14.19 -2.25 -12.68
C ASP A 12 14.74 -0.86 -13.00
N VAL A 13 14.42 -0.30 -14.18
CA VAL A 13 14.89 1.03 -14.57
C VAL A 13 14.27 2.04 -13.61
N ARG A 14 15.06 2.47 -12.62
CA ARG A 14 14.64 3.43 -11.61
C ARG A 14 14.46 4.79 -12.29
N THR A 15 13.21 5.27 -12.36
CA THR A 15 12.93 6.60 -12.88
C THR A 15 13.44 7.65 -11.88
N PHE A 16 13.73 8.86 -12.36
CA PHE A 16 14.10 9.96 -11.46
C PHE A 16 13.04 10.21 -10.39
N LEU A 17 11.76 10.09 -10.74
CA LEU A 17 10.65 10.21 -9.81
C LEU A 17 10.69 9.13 -8.70
N ALA A 18 10.99 7.88 -9.03
CA ALA A 18 11.15 6.81 -8.02
C ALA A 18 12.33 7.11 -7.08
N SER A 19 13.46 7.60 -7.60
CA SER A 19 14.60 8.04 -6.78
C SER A 19 14.23 9.23 -5.88
N ALA A 20 13.48 10.20 -6.39
CA ALA A 20 13.02 11.36 -5.61
C ALA A 20 12.08 10.95 -4.46
N ILE A 21 11.23 9.94 -4.68
CA ILE A 21 10.39 9.34 -3.65
C ILE A 21 11.25 8.69 -2.55
N GLN A 22 12.22 7.86 -2.93
CA GLN A 22 13.12 7.22 -1.96
C GLN A 22 13.95 8.25 -1.18
N ALA A 23 14.33 9.34 -1.82
CA ALA A 23 15.02 10.48 -1.20
C ALA A 23 14.08 11.40 -0.38
N ARG A 24 12.80 11.03 -0.20
CA ARG A 24 11.79 11.76 0.59
C ARG A 24 11.56 13.20 0.12
N LEU A 25 11.79 13.51 -1.16
CA LEU A 25 11.67 14.86 -1.74
C LEU A 25 10.20 15.24 -1.98
N SER A 26 9.42 15.37 -0.91
CA SER A 26 7.96 15.48 -0.94
C SER A 26 7.45 16.64 -1.81
N LEU A 27 8.09 17.82 -1.72
CA LEU A 27 7.70 19.00 -2.52
C LEU A 27 7.93 18.79 -4.02
N TYR A 28 9.07 18.20 -4.39
CA TYR A 28 9.37 17.89 -5.78
C TYR A 28 8.39 16.87 -6.34
N VAL A 29 8.13 15.79 -5.60
CA VAL A 29 7.22 14.71 -6.02
C VAL A 29 5.80 15.25 -6.20
N GLN A 30 5.32 16.08 -5.27
CA GLN A 30 4.01 16.73 -5.38
C GLN A 30 3.92 17.60 -6.63
N GLU A 31 4.89 18.46 -6.85
CA GLU A 31 4.89 19.38 -8.00
C GLU A 31 4.99 18.62 -9.34
N ARG A 32 5.83 17.58 -9.39
CA ARG A 32 6.01 16.74 -10.58
C ARG A 32 4.71 16.04 -10.95
N LEU A 33 4.06 15.40 -9.98
CA LEU A 33 2.83 14.64 -10.21
C LEU A 33 1.61 15.53 -10.46
N ARG A 34 1.61 16.78 -9.96
CA ARG A 34 0.59 17.77 -10.35
C ARG A 34 0.73 18.17 -11.82
N LYS A 35 1.96 18.38 -12.29
CA LYS A 35 2.24 18.73 -13.69
C LYS A 35 2.00 17.57 -14.64
N GLU A 36 2.35 16.35 -14.22
CA GLU A 36 2.27 15.16 -15.05
C GLU A 36 1.63 13.97 -14.30
N PRO A 37 0.31 13.99 -14.05
CA PRO A 37 -0.38 12.94 -13.28
C PRO A 37 -0.28 11.55 -13.91
N GLN A 38 -0.12 11.47 -15.23
CA GLN A 38 0.06 10.21 -15.97
C GLN A 38 1.30 9.43 -15.53
N GLU A 39 2.31 10.09 -14.93
CA GLU A 39 3.53 9.41 -14.48
C GLU A 39 3.28 8.36 -13.41
N ILE A 40 2.14 8.44 -12.72
CA ILE A 40 1.75 7.45 -11.71
C ILE A 40 1.58 6.03 -12.28
N ARG A 41 1.32 5.92 -13.59
CA ARG A 41 1.08 4.65 -14.30
C ARG A 41 2.33 4.10 -14.98
N LEU A 42 3.44 4.83 -15.01
CA LEU A 42 4.62 4.48 -15.80
C LEU A 42 5.38 3.25 -15.28
N LYS A 43 5.20 2.87 -14.01
CA LYS A 43 5.85 1.68 -13.43
C LYS A 43 4.82 0.59 -13.10
N ALA A 44 4.54 -0.27 -14.08
CA ALA A 44 3.63 -1.40 -13.91
C ALA A 44 4.22 -2.51 -13.03
N ASP A 45 5.52 -2.80 -13.17
CA ASP A 45 6.17 -3.90 -12.44
C ASP A 45 6.40 -3.56 -10.96
N ARG A 46 6.73 -2.31 -10.68
CA ARG A 46 6.94 -1.79 -9.31
C ARG A 46 6.27 -0.41 -9.17
N PRO A 47 5.03 -0.36 -8.67
CA PRO A 47 4.29 0.89 -8.52
C PRO A 47 5.08 1.92 -7.70
N LEU A 48 4.94 3.22 -8.02
CA LEU A 48 5.55 4.32 -7.24
C LEU A 48 5.20 4.27 -5.75
N LEU A 49 4.01 3.77 -5.44
CA LEU A 49 3.52 3.54 -4.08
C LEU A 49 4.48 2.65 -3.27
N ASP A 50 5.09 1.66 -3.90
CA ASP A 50 6.02 0.75 -3.24
C ASP A 50 7.32 1.44 -2.78
N TYR A 51 7.82 2.39 -3.57
CA TYR A 51 8.99 3.20 -3.19
C TYR A 51 8.70 4.13 -2.01
N ALA A 52 7.45 4.58 -1.86
CA ALA A 52 7.04 5.43 -0.74
C ALA A 52 6.78 4.64 0.55
N LEU A 53 6.36 3.38 0.43
CA LEU A 53 6.13 2.46 1.55
C LEU A 53 7.42 1.81 2.05
N ARG A 54 8.33 1.47 1.11
CA ARG A 54 9.54 0.68 1.37
C ARG A 54 10.75 1.31 0.67
N PRO A 55 11.20 2.50 1.12
CA PRO A 55 12.26 3.26 0.45
C PRO A 55 13.59 2.51 0.32
N ASP A 56 13.87 1.55 1.22
CA ASP A 56 15.14 0.81 1.25
C ASP A 56 15.14 -0.47 0.40
N SER A 57 14.02 -0.84 -0.23
CA SER A 57 13.94 -2.05 -1.05
C SER A 57 14.79 -1.89 -2.32
N GLY A 58 16.03 -2.38 -2.25
CA GLY A 58 17.02 -2.39 -3.34
C GLY A 58 18.20 -1.41 -3.20
N ALA A 59 18.37 -0.73 -2.06
CA ALA A 59 19.57 0.06 -1.75
C ALA A 59 20.51 -0.75 -0.83
N PRO A 60 21.85 -0.69 -1.01
CA PRO A 60 22.79 -1.25 -0.04
C PRO A 60 22.50 -0.66 1.35
N GLN A 61 22.41 -1.53 2.37
CA GLN A 61 22.04 -1.18 3.76
C GLN A 61 22.98 -0.17 4.44
N GLU A 62 24.05 0.25 3.77
CA GLU A 62 25.13 1.06 4.32
C GLU A 62 24.91 2.57 4.19
N THR A 63 23.91 3.02 3.42
CA THR A 63 23.63 4.46 3.26
C THR A 63 22.57 4.95 4.24
N SER A 64 23.07 5.48 5.36
CA SER A 64 22.67 6.77 5.94
C SER A 64 21.55 6.77 6.98
N GLY A 65 21.82 7.43 8.12
CA GLY A 65 20.90 7.72 9.23
C GLY A 65 19.77 8.69 8.89
N LEU A 66 19.14 8.52 7.74
CA LEU A 66 17.83 9.09 7.42
C LEU A 66 16.74 8.17 7.98
N GLU A 67 15.64 8.77 8.43
CA GLU A 67 14.48 8.02 8.92
C GLU A 67 14.06 6.97 7.88
N GLN A 68 14.28 5.71 8.24
CA GLN A 68 13.84 4.55 7.47
C GLN A 68 12.36 4.38 7.79
N GLY A 69 11.48 4.40 6.81
CA GLY A 69 10.05 4.24 7.03
C GLY A 69 9.20 4.98 6.02
N PRO A 70 7.88 4.75 6.03
CA PRO A 70 6.98 5.30 5.02
C PRO A 70 6.97 6.83 5.00
N VAL A 71 6.74 7.40 3.82
CA VAL A 71 6.70 8.87 3.64
C VAL A 71 5.25 9.32 3.48
N ALA A 72 4.57 9.57 4.59
CA ALA A 72 3.13 9.86 4.63
C ALA A 72 2.66 10.96 3.64
N PRO A 73 3.34 12.10 3.46
CA PRO A 73 2.93 13.11 2.49
C PRO A 73 2.95 12.61 1.03
N ILE A 74 3.92 11.77 0.69
CA ILE A 74 4.03 11.18 -0.65
C ILE A 74 2.96 10.09 -0.85
N LEU A 75 2.71 9.28 0.18
CA LEU A 75 1.66 8.26 0.12
C LEU A 75 0.29 8.87 -0.23
N ARG A 76 -0.09 9.95 0.46
CA ARG A 76 -1.37 10.64 0.19
C ARG A 76 -1.45 11.07 -1.26
N VAL A 77 -0.43 11.76 -1.75
CA VAL A 77 -0.40 12.27 -3.14
C VAL A 77 -0.52 11.15 -4.16
N LEU A 78 0.19 10.05 -3.95
CA LEU A 78 0.11 8.90 -4.86
C LEU A 78 -1.29 8.28 -4.84
N LEU A 79 -1.86 8.05 -3.66
CA LEU A 79 -3.18 7.43 -3.53
C LEU A 79 -4.30 8.35 -4.05
N ASP A 80 -4.24 9.66 -3.76
CA ASP A 80 -5.15 10.69 -4.27
C ASP A 80 -5.16 10.74 -5.81
N LEU A 81 -4.00 10.52 -6.43
CA LEU A 81 -3.84 10.48 -7.88
C LEU A 81 -4.14 9.09 -8.49
N GLY A 82 -4.64 8.15 -7.69
CA GLY A 82 -5.15 6.87 -8.15
C GLY A 82 -4.15 5.72 -8.12
N ALA A 83 -3.04 5.83 -7.37
CA ALA A 83 -2.26 4.65 -7.02
C ALA A 83 -3.15 3.68 -6.24
N LYS A 84 -3.06 2.39 -6.58
CA LYS A 84 -3.93 1.37 -6.01
C LYS A 84 -3.18 0.52 -5.00
N PRO A 85 -3.60 0.47 -3.72
CA PRO A 85 -2.89 -0.28 -2.68
C PRO A 85 -2.92 -1.80 -2.91
N ASN A 86 -4.01 -2.30 -3.52
CA ASN A 86 -4.23 -3.73 -3.78
C ASN A 86 -3.95 -4.12 -5.24
N LEU A 87 -3.30 -3.27 -6.05
CA LEU A 87 -2.97 -3.62 -7.43
C LEU A 87 -1.78 -4.56 -7.43
N ARG A 88 -1.98 -5.79 -7.89
CA ARG A 88 -0.90 -6.76 -8.07
C ARG A 88 0.09 -6.25 -9.11
N GLY A 89 1.38 -6.35 -8.81
CA GLY A 89 2.42 -6.03 -9.80
C GLY A 89 2.36 -6.97 -11.00
N SER A 90 2.78 -6.49 -12.17
CA SER A 90 2.91 -7.31 -13.39
C SER A 90 4.14 -8.23 -13.40
N GLY A 91 5.02 -8.11 -12.40
CA GLY A 91 6.29 -8.84 -12.30
C GLY A 91 6.25 -10.16 -11.51
N TYR A 92 7.44 -10.64 -11.09
CA TYR A 92 7.63 -11.95 -10.44
C TYR A 92 6.97 -12.08 -9.05
N LYS A 93 6.79 -10.97 -8.32
CA LYS A 93 6.02 -10.98 -7.06
C LYS A 93 4.56 -10.65 -7.38
N LYS A 94 3.67 -11.62 -7.14
CA LYS A 94 2.21 -11.48 -7.31
C LYS A 94 1.55 -10.68 -6.18
N ASP A 95 2.34 -10.26 -5.20
CA ASP A 95 1.89 -9.53 -4.02
C ASP A 95 1.56 -8.08 -4.38
N THR A 96 0.62 -7.50 -3.63
CA THR A 96 0.23 -6.11 -3.77
C THR A 96 1.18 -5.19 -2.99
N PRO A 97 1.29 -3.88 -3.33
CA PRO A 97 2.03 -2.91 -2.52
C PRO A 97 1.65 -2.94 -1.04
N TRP A 98 0.37 -3.18 -0.75
CA TRP A 98 -0.12 -3.35 0.61
C TRP A 98 0.46 -4.58 1.31
N GLU A 99 0.42 -5.75 0.68
CA GLU A 99 0.94 -7.00 1.26
C GLU A 99 2.45 -6.92 1.49
N LEU A 100 3.18 -6.39 0.50
CA LEU A 100 4.63 -6.17 0.60
C LEU A 100 4.99 -5.19 1.72
N PHE A 101 4.13 -4.18 1.95
CA PHE A 101 4.30 -3.24 3.05
C PHE A 101 4.07 -3.91 4.40
N LEU A 102 3.04 -4.75 4.56
CA LEU A 102 2.82 -5.48 5.82
C LEU A 102 3.97 -6.43 6.16
N GLU A 103 4.50 -7.15 5.17
CA GLU A 103 5.73 -7.95 5.31
C GLU A 103 6.91 -7.08 5.78
N PHE A 104 7.14 -5.93 5.12
CA PHE A 104 8.18 -4.98 5.51
C PHE A 104 8.00 -4.43 6.94
N CYS A 105 6.77 -4.14 7.36
CA CYS A 105 6.48 -3.71 8.73
C CYS A 105 6.88 -4.79 9.73
N TYR A 106 6.51 -6.04 9.44
CA TYR A 106 6.78 -7.18 10.30
C TYR A 106 8.28 -7.43 10.46
N GLU A 107 9.02 -7.43 9.34
CA GLU A 107 10.49 -7.58 9.37
C GLU A 107 11.16 -6.49 10.22
N ASN A 108 10.74 -5.24 10.09
CA ASN A 108 11.30 -4.13 10.86
C ASN A 108 10.91 -4.16 12.34
N ARG A 109 9.71 -4.64 12.65
CA ARG A 109 9.29 -4.90 14.03
C ARG A 109 10.16 -5.96 14.68
N VAL A 110 10.41 -7.08 13.99
CA VAL A 110 11.30 -8.16 14.47
C VAL A 110 12.74 -7.66 14.66
N ARG A 111 13.20 -6.72 13.82
CA ARG A 111 14.51 -6.05 13.98
C ARG A 111 14.56 -5.04 15.14
N GLY A 112 13.46 -4.83 15.86
CA GLY A 112 13.42 -3.98 17.04
C GLY A 112 13.47 -2.48 16.72
N LYS A 113 12.87 -2.04 15.61
CA LYS A 113 12.70 -0.61 15.34
C LYS A 113 11.92 0.09 16.46
N ASP A 114 12.26 1.35 16.68
CA ASP A 114 11.78 2.14 17.80
C ASP A 114 10.32 2.61 17.65
N PHE A 115 9.82 3.29 18.67
CA PHE A 115 8.46 3.82 18.72
C PHE A 115 8.19 4.84 17.59
N ALA A 116 9.14 5.73 17.28
CA ALA A 116 8.96 6.75 16.24
C ALA A 116 8.81 6.11 14.84
N PHE A 117 9.56 5.04 14.58
CA PHE A 117 9.36 4.22 13.39
C PHE A 117 7.94 3.63 13.37
N MET A 118 7.48 3.06 14.49
CA MET A 118 6.15 2.45 14.56
C MET A 118 5.00 3.47 14.43
N GLU A 119 5.20 4.72 14.88
CA GLU A 119 4.27 5.83 14.59
C GLU A 119 4.13 6.08 13.08
N ASN A 120 5.25 6.11 12.36
CA ASN A 120 5.24 6.28 10.90
C ASN A 120 4.52 5.11 10.20
N ILE A 121 4.68 3.88 10.72
CA ILE A 121 3.95 2.71 10.22
C ILE A 121 2.45 2.86 10.47
N GLY A 122 2.04 3.23 11.70
CA GLY A 122 0.63 3.48 12.04
C GLY A 122 -0.02 4.51 11.11
N ALA A 123 0.63 5.66 10.94
CA ALA A 123 0.15 6.72 10.05
C ALA A 123 0.04 6.26 8.58
N ALA A 124 0.98 5.45 8.10
CA ALA A 124 0.92 4.89 6.76
C ALA A 124 -0.22 3.88 6.61
N MET A 125 -0.45 3.01 7.60
CA MET A 125 -1.57 2.06 7.59
C MET A 125 -2.91 2.78 7.53
N GLU A 126 -3.11 3.83 8.34
CA GLU A 126 -4.31 4.67 8.31
C GLU A 126 -4.57 5.22 6.90
N ILE A 127 -3.54 5.83 6.28
CA ILE A 127 -3.63 6.40 4.94
C ILE A 127 -3.99 5.31 3.91
N MET A 128 -3.32 4.17 3.96
CA MET A 128 -3.54 3.06 3.01
C MET A 128 -4.96 2.50 3.12
N ILE A 129 -5.46 2.27 4.34
CA ILE A 129 -6.80 1.72 4.59
C ILE A 129 -7.89 2.71 4.18
N ALA A 130 -7.69 4.00 4.47
CA ALA A 130 -8.58 5.06 4.01
C ALA A 130 -8.72 5.09 2.48
N HIS A 131 -7.65 4.72 1.75
CA HIS A 131 -7.64 4.60 0.29
C HIS A 131 -7.97 3.19 -0.22
N GLY A 132 -8.60 2.37 0.61
CA GLY A 132 -9.15 1.08 0.20
C GLY A 132 -8.18 -0.09 0.27
N ALA A 133 -7.08 0.00 1.01
CA ALA A 133 -6.26 -1.18 1.31
C ALA A 133 -7.11 -2.29 1.96
N ARG A 134 -6.84 -3.53 1.56
CA ARG A 134 -7.56 -4.72 2.01
C ARG A 134 -7.36 -4.95 3.51
N VAL A 135 -8.41 -5.26 4.26
CA VAL A 135 -8.32 -5.61 5.70
C VAL A 135 -8.97 -6.95 6.03
N ASP A 136 -9.56 -7.58 5.01
CA ASP A 136 -10.28 -8.84 5.06
C ASP A 136 -9.43 -9.95 4.42
N GLY A 137 -9.55 -11.17 4.95
CA GLY A 137 -8.78 -12.33 4.51
C GLY A 137 -7.39 -12.43 5.15
N THR A 138 -6.56 -13.32 4.60
CA THR A 138 -5.24 -13.66 5.16
C THR A 138 -4.13 -12.81 4.54
N PHE A 139 -3.10 -12.51 5.34
CA PHE A 139 -1.90 -11.78 4.95
C PHE A 139 -0.66 -12.60 5.32
N LYS A 140 0.24 -12.82 4.36
CA LYS A 140 1.54 -13.46 4.60
C LYS A 140 2.53 -12.41 5.09
N LEU A 141 2.97 -12.51 6.34
CA LEU A 141 3.97 -11.60 6.94
C LEU A 141 5.40 -12.14 6.86
N SER A 142 5.55 -13.46 6.71
CA SER A 142 6.82 -14.13 6.45
C SER A 142 6.57 -15.50 5.82
N GLU A 143 7.62 -16.25 5.47
CA GLU A 143 7.50 -17.65 5.03
C GLU A 143 6.78 -18.58 6.02
N ARG A 144 6.72 -18.20 7.31
CA ARG A 144 6.15 -19.04 8.37
C ARG A 144 4.94 -18.43 9.05
N LEU A 145 4.53 -17.23 8.67
CA LEU A 145 3.44 -16.51 9.33
C LEU A 145 2.46 -15.97 8.29
N ALA A 146 1.24 -16.49 8.35
CA ALA A 146 0.09 -15.98 7.64
C ALA A 146 -1.06 -15.83 8.64
N CYS A 147 -1.67 -14.66 8.69
CA CYS A 147 -2.60 -14.29 9.75
C CYS A 147 -3.69 -13.34 9.23
N GLU A 148 -4.76 -13.19 9.99
CA GLU A 148 -5.80 -12.19 9.70
C GLU A 148 -5.34 -10.78 10.07
N PHE A 149 -6.02 -9.76 9.53
CA PHE A 149 -5.60 -8.37 9.74
C PHE A 149 -5.57 -7.94 11.22
N ALA A 150 -6.48 -8.45 12.05
CA ALA A 150 -6.46 -8.18 13.49
C ALA A 150 -5.13 -8.66 14.13
N GLU A 151 -4.70 -9.87 13.79
CA GLU A 151 -3.45 -10.46 14.26
C GLU A 151 -2.23 -9.73 13.68
N VAL A 152 -2.33 -9.17 12.45
CA VAL A 152 -1.29 -8.29 11.90
C VAL A 152 -1.06 -7.09 12.81
N ILE A 153 -2.12 -6.40 13.27
CA ILE A 153 -1.99 -5.24 14.17
C ILE A 153 -1.29 -5.62 15.48
N GLU A 154 -1.64 -6.77 16.04
CA GLU A 154 -1.04 -7.29 17.27
C GLU A 154 0.44 -7.61 17.09
N HIS A 155 0.79 -8.36 16.04
CA HIS A 155 2.17 -8.72 15.73
C HIS A 155 3.06 -7.52 15.45
N LEU A 156 2.53 -6.49 14.79
CA LEU A 156 3.25 -5.25 14.54
C LEU A 156 3.38 -4.39 15.80
N SER A 157 2.54 -4.62 16.82
CA SER A 157 2.45 -3.78 18.02
C SER A 157 2.27 -2.30 17.66
N ILE A 158 1.30 -2.04 16.78
CA ILE A 158 0.96 -0.68 16.33
C ILE A 158 0.54 0.17 17.55
N PRO A 159 0.95 1.45 17.62
CA PRO A 159 0.58 2.33 18.73
C PRO A 159 -0.94 2.40 18.95
N PRO A 160 -1.44 2.34 20.20
CA PRO A 160 -2.87 2.21 20.49
C PRO A 160 -3.77 3.25 19.81
N HIS A 161 -3.35 4.52 19.78
CA HIS A 161 -4.13 5.57 19.11
C HIS A 161 -4.23 5.37 17.60
N SER A 162 -3.23 4.74 16.97
CA SER A 162 -3.28 4.40 15.55
C SER A 162 -4.22 3.22 15.32
N VAL A 163 -4.25 2.25 16.25
CA VAL A 163 -5.22 1.13 16.22
C VAL A 163 -6.65 1.66 16.29
N ASP A 164 -6.93 2.60 17.20
CA ASP A 164 -8.26 3.21 17.32
C ASP A 164 -8.66 3.95 16.04
N ARG A 165 -7.76 4.73 15.44
CA ARG A 165 -8.03 5.40 14.15
C ARG A 165 -8.24 4.40 13.01
N ILE A 166 -7.45 3.34 12.95
CA ILE A 166 -7.64 2.26 11.96
C ILE A 166 -9.02 1.62 12.12
N ARG A 167 -9.42 1.32 13.37
CA ARG A 167 -10.76 0.76 13.67
C ARG A 167 -11.86 1.70 13.19
N ASP A 168 -11.76 2.99 13.49
CA ASP A 168 -12.73 4.00 13.06
C ASP A 168 -12.84 4.09 11.53
N ILE A 169 -11.71 4.04 10.82
CA ILE A 169 -11.68 4.08 9.35
C ILE A 169 -12.37 2.84 8.77
N ILE A 170 -12.09 1.65 9.32
CA ILE A 170 -12.72 0.39 8.88
C ILE A 170 -14.23 0.45 9.10
N GLN A 171 -14.68 0.84 10.30
CA GLN A 171 -16.11 0.94 10.63
C GLN A 171 -16.84 1.92 9.72
N LYS A 172 -16.26 3.11 9.47
CA LYS A 172 -16.84 4.08 8.53
C LYS A 172 -16.97 3.51 7.12
N ARG A 173 -15.94 2.80 6.65
CA ARG A 173 -15.94 2.18 5.32
C ARG A 173 -17.00 1.09 5.20
N ASP A 174 -17.14 0.25 6.22
CA ASP A 174 -18.12 -0.84 6.22
C ASP A 174 -19.55 -0.31 6.35
N GLY A 175 -19.76 0.75 7.13
CA GLY A 175 -21.04 1.48 7.18
C GLY A 175 -21.44 2.06 5.82
N ILE A 176 -20.50 2.68 5.10
CA ILE A 176 -20.71 3.18 3.73
C ILE A 176 -21.03 2.02 2.77
N ARG A 177 -20.28 0.91 2.84
CA ARG A 177 -20.51 -0.29 2.01
C ARG A 177 -21.90 -0.86 2.22
N TRP A 178 -22.31 -1.03 3.48
CA TRP A 178 -23.64 -1.50 3.84
C TRP A 178 -24.75 -0.56 3.31
N PHE A 179 -24.57 0.76 3.47
CA PHE A 179 -25.51 1.75 2.96
C PHE A 179 -25.69 1.67 1.43
N LEU A 180 -24.58 1.59 0.69
CA LEU A 180 -24.62 1.44 -0.77
C LEU A 180 -25.27 0.12 -1.20
N TRP A 181 -25.01 -0.97 -0.49
CA TRP A 181 -25.62 -2.27 -0.78
C TRP A 181 -27.14 -2.26 -0.57
N ASN A 182 -27.63 -1.55 0.45
CA ASN A 182 -29.06 -1.36 0.66
C ASN A 182 -29.71 -0.55 -0.45
N ILE A 183 -29.06 0.51 -0.94
CA ILE A 183 -29.58 1.28 -2.08
C ILE A 183 -29.66 0.39 -3.32
N ILE A 184 -28.60 -0.35 -3.63
CA ILE A 184 -28.55 -1.22 -4.82
C ILE A 184 -29.64 -2.30 -4.73
N SER A 185 -29.81 -2.94 -3.57
CA SER A 185 -30.84 -3.97 -3.39
C SER A 185 -32.27 -3.40 -3.47
N LEU A 186 -32.51 -2.18 -2.96
CA LEU A 186 -33.78 -1.48 -3.12
C LEU A 186 -34.09 -1.19 -4.60
N VAL A 187 -33.10 -0.70 -5.35
CA VAL A 187 -33.24 -0.43 -6.79
C VAL A 187 -33.50 -1.71 -7.57
N GLN A 188 -32.78 -2.80 -7.25
CA GLN A 188 -32.99 -4.10 -7.88
C GLN A 188 -34.40 -4.64 -7.65
N ARG A 189 -34.91 -4.56 -6.41
CA ARG A 189 -36.30 -4.93 -6.09
C ARG A 189 -37.32 -4.09 -6.86
N TRP A 190 -37.10 -2.78 -7.00
CA TRP A 190 -37.96 -1.91 -7.80
C TRP A 190 -37.97 -2.29 -9.29
N ILE A 191 -36.82 -2.66 -9.85
CA ILE A 191 -36.72 -3.13 -11.24
C ILE A 191 -37.48 -4.45 -11.43
N GLU A 192 -37.37 -5.38 -10.48
CA GLU A 192 -38.10 -6.65 -10.51
C GLU A 192 -39.63 -6.43 -10.45
N VAL A 193 -40.10 -5.54 -9.58
CA VAL A 193 -41.52 -5.16 -9.50
C VAL A 193 -41.98 -4.54 -10.83
N MET A 194 -41.22 -3.58 -11.37
CA MET A 194 -41.55 -2.95 -12.67
C MET A 194 -41.60 -3.97 -13.82
N ARG A 195 -40.72 -4.98 -13.83
CA ARG A 195 -40.77 -6.07 -14.82
C ARG A 195 -42.01 -6.96 -14.66
N ALA A 196 -42.44 -7.23 -13.44
CA ALA A 196 -43.63 -8.04 -13.17
C ALA A 196 -44.94 -7.34 -13.57
N PHE A 197 -44.98 -6.00 -13.55
CA PHE A 197 -46.14 -5.22 -14.01
C PHE A 197 -46.23 -5.05 -15.53
N LEU A 198 -45.18 -5.41 -16.28
CA LEU A 198 -45.11 -5.27 -17.74
C LEU A 198 -45.27 -6.61 -18.49
N GLN A 199 -45.65 -7.68 -17.79
CA GLN A 199 -46.07 -8.97 -18.33
C GLN A 199 -47.58 -9.15 -18.16
#